data_AF-A0A9J5XB37-F1
#
_entry.id   AF-A0A9J5XB37-F1
#
_cell.length_a   1.000
_cell.length_b   1.000
_cell.length_c   1.000
_cell.angle_alpha   90.00
_cell.angle_beta   90.00
_cell.angle_gamma   90.00
#
_symmetry.space_group_name_H-M   'P 1'
#
loop_
_entity.id
_entity.type
_entity.pdbx_description
1 polymer ?
#
loop_
_entity_poly.entity_id
_entity_poly.type
_entity_poly.pdbx_seq_one_letter_code
_entity_poly.pdbx_strand_id
1 'polypeptide(L)'
;MGRAPCCDKANVKKGPWSPEEDAKLKEYIDKFGTGGNWIALPQKAGLRRCGKSGRLKWLNYLRSNIKHGEFSDEEDRIICSLYANIGSRWSIIAAQLPGMTDNDIKNYWNTKLKKKLMGFVSSSHKIIRPLNHHHYQTPNSH
;
A
#
# COMPACT_ATOMS: atom_id res chain seq x y z
N MET A 1 -8.07 23.99 -25.29
CA MET A 1 -7.95 22.61 -25.81
C MET A 1 -8.04 21.63 -24.65
N GLY A 2 -9.22 21.03 -24.42
CA GLY A 2 -9.40 20.01 -23.37
C GLY A 2 -8.81 18.68 -23.81
N ARG A 3 -7.99 18.04 -22.97
CA ARG A 3 -7.45 16.70 -23.28
C ARG A 3 -8.62 15.75 -23.47
N ALA A 4 -8.63 15.02 -24.58
CA ALA A 4 -9.64 14.00 -24.84
C ALA A 4 -9.70 13.00 -23.66
N PRO A 5 -10.91 12.58 -23.24
CA PRO A 5 -11.04 11.59 -22.19
C PRO A 5 -10.29 10.32 -22.59
N CYS A 6 -9.39 9.87 -21.71
CA CYS A 6 -8.45 8.77 -21.96
C CYS A 6 -9.14 7.47 -22.41
N CYS A 7 -10.42 7.24 -22.05
CA CYS A 7 -11.24 6.11 -22.50
C CYS A 7 -12.74 6.42 -22.41
N ASP A 8 -13.55 5.78 -23.27
CA ASP A 8 -15.01 5.72 -23.14
C ASP A 8 -15.42 4.94 -21.89
N LYS A 9 -16.00 5.64 -20.92
CA LYS A 9 -16.32 5.11 -19.58
C LYS A 9 -17.32 3.95 -19.59
N ALA A 10 -18.07 3.77 -20.67
CA ALA A 10 -19.10 2.74 -20.82
C ALA A 10 -18.54 1.33 -21.12
N ASN A 11 -17.35 1.22 -21.72
CA ASN A 11 -16.82 -0.07 -22.23
C ASN A 11 -15.61 -0.62 -21.48
N VAL A 12 -15.19 0.03 -20.38
CA VAL A 12 -14.02 -0.35 -19.59
C VAL A 12 -14.42 -1.08 -18.31
N LYS A 13 -13.86 -2.27 -18.09
CA LYS A 13 -14.04 -3.05 -16.86
C LYS A 13 -13.36 -2.34 -15.70
N LYS A 14 -14.12 -2.10 -14.62
CA LYS A 14 -13.65 -1.59 -13.32
C LYS A 14 -13.62 -2.75 -12.32
N GLY A 15 -12.74 -2.66 -11.31
CA GLY A 15 -12.61 -3.68 -10.27
C GLY A 15 -11.31 -4.49 -10.34
N PRO A 16 -11.20 -5.58 -9.57
CA PRO A 16 -9.98 -6.36 -9.44
C PRO A 16 -9.53 -6.93 -10.78
N TRP A 17 -8.22 -7.03 -10.97
CA TRP A 17 -7.63 -7.70 -12.13
C TRP A 17 -7.67 -9.21 -11.92
N SER A 18 -8.11 -9.95 -12.94
CA SER A 18 -8.03 -11.41 -12.91
C SER A 18 -6.62 -11.89 -13.32
N PRO A 19 -6.22 -13.11 -12.92
CA PRO A 19 -4.94 -13.68 -13.33
C PRO A 19 -4.75 -13.74 -14.85
N GLU A 20 -5.83 -13.93 -15.62
CA GLU A 20 -5.80 -13.96 -17.08
C GLU A 20 -5.56 -12.56 -17.67
N GLU A 21 -6.16 -11.53 -17.05
CA GLU A 21 -5.89 -10.14 -17.44
C GLU A 21 -4.43 -9.76 -17.15
N ASP A 22 -3.89 -10.25 -16.03
CA ASP A 22 -2.51 -10.02 -15.61
C ASP A 22 -1.51 -10.71 -16.54
N ALA A 23 -1.77 -11.97 -16.91
CA ALA A 23 -0.96 -12.73 -17.85
C ALA A 23 -0.91 -12.04 -19.22
N LYS A 24 -2.06 -11.61 -19.77
CA LYS A 24 -2.12 -10.87 -21.04
C LYS A 24 -1.36 -9.55 -20.99
N LEU A 25 -1.50 -8.80 -19.89
CA LEU A 25 -0.78 -7.54 -19.72
C LEU A 25 0.74 -7.77 -19.68
N LYS A 26 1.18 -8.80 -18.96
CA LYS A 26 2.58 -9.17 -18.83
C LYS A 26 3.18 -9.65 -20.15
N GLU A 27 2.52 -10.58 -20.83
CA GLU A 27 2.95 -11.12 -22.13
C GLU A 27 3.10 -10.00 -23.17
N TYR A 28 2.12 -9.10 -23.25
CA TYR A 28 2.17 -7.98 -24.19
C TYR A 28 3.38 -7.07 -23.91
N ILE A 29 3.63 -6.75 -22.63
CA ILE A 29 4.75 -5.87 -22.26
C ILE A 29 6.10 -6.56 -22.46
N ASP A 30 6.20 -7.86 -22.22
CA ASP A 30 7.42 -8.63 -22.47
C ASP A 30 7.76 -8.67 -23.97
N LYS A 31 6.73 -8.85 -24.82
CA LYS A 31 6.88 -8.93 -26.27
C LYS A 31 7.13 -7.59 -26.97
N PHE A 32 6.48 -6.52 -26.52
CA PHE A 32 6.48 -5.22 -27.21
C PHE A 32 7.10 -4.08 -26.41
N GLY A 33 7.44 -4.31 -25.14
CA GLY A 33 7.84 -3.26 -24.20
C GLY A 33 6.67 -2.36 -23.79
N THR A 34 6.96 -1.41 -22.90
CA THR A 34 5.95 -0.41 -22.46
C THR A 34 5.86 0.79 -23.39
N GLY A 35 6.94 1.12 -24.12
CA GLY A 35 7.01 2.17 -25.16
C GLY A 35 6.50 3.57 -24.76
N GLY A 36 6.26 3.82 -23.46
CA GLY A 36 5.60 5.03 -22.94
C GLY A 36 4.11 5.17 -23.24
N ASN A 37 3.54 4.41 -24.18
CA ASN A 37 2.15 4.57 -24.62
C ASN A 37 1.17 3.65 -23.88
N TRP A 38 0.91 3.98 -22.62
CA TRP A 38 -0.06 3.25 -21.79
C TRP A 38 -1.50 3.39 -22.27
N ILE A 39 -1.85 4.43 -23.04
CA ILE A 39 -3.24 4.72 -23.43
C ILE A 39 -3.79 3.60 -24.32
N ALA A 40 -3.04 3.23 -25.36
CA ALA A 40 -3.46 2.19 -26.31
C ALA A 40 -3.07 0.77 -25.87
N LEU A 41 -2.14 0.64 -24.91
CA LEU A 41 -1.53 -0.64 -24.55
C LEU A 41 -2.56 -1.71 -24.14
N PRO A 42 -3.52 -1.45 -23.22
CA PRO A 42 -4.47 -2.48 -22.83
C PRO A 42 -5.36 -2.95 -23.98
N GLN A 43 -5.80 -2.04 -24.86
CA GLN A 43 -6.62 -2.41 -26.02
C GLN A 43 -5.84 -3.29 -26.99
N LYS A 44 -4.57 -2.96 -27.25
CA LYS A 44 -3.68 -3.78 -28.09
C LYS A 44 -3.37 -5.14 -27.46
N ALA A 45 -3.34 -5.23 -26.13
CA ALA A 45 -3.23 -6.49 -25.40
C ALA A 45 -4.57 -7.28 -25.33
N GLY A 46 -5.62 -6.82 -26.01
CA GLY A 46 -6.94 -7.45 -25.97
C GLY A 46 -7.65 -7.33 -24.62
N LEU A 47 -7.28 -6.35 -23.80
CA LEU A 47 -7.86 -6.08 -22.49
C LEU A 47 -8.92 -4.98 -22.57
N ARG A 48 -10.05 -5.20 -21.91
CA ARG A 48 -11.10 -4.19 -21.71
C ARG A 48 -10.78 -3.25 -20.54
N ARG A 49 -9.52 -2.81 -20.44
CA ARG A 49 -8.99 -1.94 -19.37
C ARG A 49 -8.54 -0.61 -19.93
N CYS A 50 -8.58 0.44 -19.11
CA CYS A 50 -8.03 1.73 -19.49
C CYS A 50 -6.51 1.78 -19.28
N GLY A 51 -5.83 2.64 -20.04
CA GLY A 51 -4.38 2.79 -19.95
C GLY A 51 -3.87 3.14 -18.55
N LYS A 52 -4.60 3.99 -17.83
CA LYS A 52 -4.29 4.33 -16.43
C LYS A 52 -4.29 3.09 -15.53
N SER A 53 -5.29 2.22 -15.69
CA SER A 53 -5.40 0.98 -14.90
C SER A 53 -4.28 0.01 -15.26
N GLY A 54 -3.99 -0.18 -16.56
CA GLY A 54 -2.90 -1.05 -17.02
C GLY A 54 -1.54 -0.60 -16.50
N ARG A 55 -1.24 0.70 -16.58
CA ARG A 55 -0.01 1.29 -16.03
C ARG A 55 0.11 1.06 -14.53
N LEU A 56 -0.95 1.33 -13.77
CA LEU A 56 -0.94 1.16 -12.32
C LEU A 56 -0.69 -0.31 -11.97
N LYS A 57 -1.38 -1.24 -12.63
CA LYS A 57 -1.23 -2.67 -12.39
C LYS A 57 0.18 -3.16 -12.68
N TRP A 58 0.76 -2.72 -13.81
CA TRP A 58 2.14 -3.06 -14.14
C TRP A 58 3.13 -2.54 -13.09
N LEU A 59 3.07 -1.24 -12.78
CA LEU A 59 4.05 -0.60 -11.90
C LEU A 59 3.98 -1.05 -10.44
N ASN A 60 2.81 -1.52 -9.98
CA ASN A 60 2.62 -1.90 -8.58
C ASN A 60 2.63 -3.41 -8.34
N TYR A 61 2.39 -4.24 -9.37
CA TYR A 61 2.19 -5.68 -9.14
C TYR A 61 2.86 -6.62 -10.14
N LEU A 62 3.01 -6.25 -11.42
CA LEU A 62 3.46 -7.21 -12.46
C LEU A 62 4.91 -7.04 -12.88
N ARG A 63 5.52 -5.88 -12.61
CA ARG A 63 6.90 -5.62 -12.99
C ARG A 63 7.83 -6.59 -12.24
N SER A 64 8.77 -7.19 -12.95
CA SER A 64 9.66 -8.25 -12.47
C SER A 64 10.54 -7.89 -11.27
N ASN A 65 10.70 -6.61 -10.95
CA ASN A 65 11.55 -6.12 -9.87
C ASN A 65 10.77 -5.77 -8.58
N ILE A 66 9.49 -6.14 -8.48
CA ILE A 66 8.68 -5.91 -7.28
C ILE A 66 8.83 -7.12 -6.36
N LYS A 67 9.22 -6.86 -5.10
CA LYS A 67 9.30 -7.89 -4.07
C LYS A 67 7.91 -8.21 -3.56
N HIS A 68 7.60 -9.50 -3.47
CA HIS A 68 6.41 -9.99 -2.78
C HIS A 68 6.85 -10.59 -1.45
N GLY A 69 6.59 -9.91 -0.34
CA GLY A 69 7.02 -10.35 0.98
C GLY A 69 6.66 -9.35 2.09
N GLU A 70 6.90 -9.75 3.33
CA GLU A 70 6.74 -8.88 4.51
C GLU A 70 7.92 -7.91 4.60
N PHE A 71 7.67 -6.73 5.20
CA PHE A 71 8.73 -5.78 5.51
C PHE A 71 9.55 -6.30 6.69
N SER A 72 10.87 -6.17 6.59
CA SER A 72 11.81 -6.49 7.67
C SER A 72 11.91 -5.36 8.70
N ASP A 73 12.41 -5.67 9.90
CA ASP A 73 12.64 -4.68 10.96
C ASP A 73 13.65 -3.59 10.58
N GLU A 74 14.54 -3.84 9.62
CA GLU A 74 15.41 -2.82 9.04
C GLU A 74 14.60 -1.85 8.17
N GLU A 75 13.75 -2.39 7.28
CA GLU A 75 12.88 -1.60 6.42
C GLU A 75 11.87 -0.79 7.27
N ASP A 76 11.35 -1.35 8.37
CA ASP A 76 10.55 -0.62 9.37
C ASP A 76 11.24 0.66 9.85
N ARG A 77 12.51 0.53 10.25
CA ARG A 77 13.30 1.63 10.81
C ARG A 77 13.56 2.70 9.75
N ILE A 78 13.90 2.29 8.53
CA ILE A 78 14.09 3.19 7.38
C ILE A 78 12.79 3.95 7.09
N ILE A 79 11.65 3.25 6.99
CA ILE A 79 10.35 3.88 6.71
C ILE A 79 9.97 4.86 7.81
N CYS A 80 10.11 4.49 9.09
CA CYS A 80 9.79 5.37 10.21
C CYS A 80 10.68 6.61 10.25
N SER A 81 12.00 6.42 10.09
CA SER A 81 12.97 7.52 10.08
C SER A 81 12.72 8.49 8.93
N LEU A 82 12.53 7.98 7.71
CA LEU A 82 12.24 8.82 6.56
C LEU A 82 10.88 9.51 6.71
N TYR A 83 9.83 8.81 7.16
CA TYR A 83 8.54 9.45 7.37
C TYR A 83 8.61 10.58 8.41
N ALA A 84 9.38 10.41 9.49
CA ALA A 84 9.58 11.47 10.49
C ALA A 84 10.30 12.70 9.89
N ASN A 85 11.26 12.49 8.99
CA ASN A 85 12.03 13.57 8.37
C ASN A 85 11.31 14.25 7.19
N ILE A 86 10.64 13.45 6.36
CA ILE A 86 10.14 13.89 5.04
C ILE A 86 8.63 13.72 4.86
N GLY A 87 7.92 13.16 5.83
CA GLY A 87 6.48 12.95 5.80
C GLY A 87 6.04 11.90 4.78
N SER A 88 4.82 12.06 4.26
CA SER A 88 4.16 11.14 3.32
C SER A 88 4.70 11.19 1.87
N ARG A 89 5.98 11.51 1.69
CA ARG A 89 6.67 11.54 0.38
C ARG A 89 7.06 10.12 -0.06
N TRP A 90 6.06 9.26 -0.27
CA TRP A 90 6.22 7.82 -0.49
C TRP A 90 7.14 7.45 -1.66
N SER A 91 7.13 8.22 -2.75
CA SER A 91 8.01 7.99 -3.90
C SER A 91 9.49 8.15 -3.55
N ILE A 92 9.83 9.10 -2.67
CA ILE A 92 11.20 9.31 -2.19
C ILE A 92 11.60 8.21 -1.22
N ILE A 93 10.67 7.79 -0.35
CA ILE A 93 10.90 6.67 0.59
C ILE A 93 11.12 5.36 -0.19
N ALA A 94 10.32 5.10 -1.23
CA ALA A 94 10.44 3.93 -2.10
C ALA A 94 11.78 3.86 -2.82
N ALA A 95 12.37 5.01 -3.17
CA ALA A 95 13.69 5.04 -3.78
C ALA A 95 14.80 4.49 -2.87
N GLN A 96 14.59 4.45 -1.55
CA GLN A 96 15.53 3.91 -0.57
C GLN A 96 15.30 2.42 -0.26
N LEU A 97 14.22 1.83 -0.78
CA LEU A 97 13.78 0.46 -0.46
C LEU A 97 13.69 -0.38 -1.75
N PRO A 98 14.78 -1.05 -2.15
CA PRO A 98 14.84 -1.74 -3.43
C PRO A 98 13.81 -2.88 -3.49
N GLY A 99 12.93 -2.78 -4.48
CA GLY A 99 11.87 -3.74 -4.74
C GLY A 99 10.54 -3.44 -4.05
N MET A 100 10.45 -2.37 -3.26
CA MET A 100 9.18 -1.89 -2.68
C MET A 100 8.65 -0.70 -3.48
N THR A 101 7.34 -0.67 -3.71
CA THR A 101 6.71 0.48 -4.36
C THR A 101 6.25 1.52 -3.36
N ASP A 102 6.04 2.75 -3.82
CA ASP A 102 5.45 3.82 -3.02
C ASP A 102 4.06 3.44 -2.48
N ASN A 103 3.31 2.64 -3.24
CA ASN A 103 2.03 2.12 -2.79
C ASN A 103 2.18 1.07 -1.67
N ASP A 104 3.17 0.19 -1.74
CA ASP A 104 3.42 -0.83 -0.71
C ASP A 104 3.78 -0.16 0.61
N ILE A 105 4.70 0.81 0.58
CA ILE A 105 5.15 1.52 1.78
C ILE A 105 4.00 2.31 2.41
N LYS A 106 3.21 3.02 1.59
CA LYS A 106 2.00 3.72 2.06
C LYS A 106 1.01 2.75 2.70
N ASN A 107 0.79 1.58 2.09
CA ASN A 107 -0.12 0.57 2.63
C ASN A 107 0.41 0.02 3.96
N TYR A 108 1.70 -0.31 4.01
CA TYR A 108 2.37 -0.82 5.19
C TYR A 108 2.33 0.18 6.36
N TRP A 109 2.58 1.45 6.07
CA TRP A 109 2.45 2.52 7.05
C TRP A 109 1.04 2.58 7.65
N ASN A 110 0.00 2.59 6.80
CA ASN A 110 -1.38 2.74 7.26
C ASN A 110 -1.93 1.51 7.98
N THR A 111 -1.42 0.31 7.68
CA THR A 111 -1.93 -0.95 8.23
C THR A 111 -1.15 -1.43 9.46
N LYS A 112 0.17 -1.20 9.50
CA LYS A 112 1.08 -1.76 10.52
C LYS A 112 1.78 -0.66 11.32
N LEU A 113 2.56 0.21 10.68
CA LEU A 113 3.46 1.14 11.40
C LEU A 113 2.71 2.23 12.16
N LYS A 114 1.64 2.80 11.59
CA LYS A 114 0.84 3.82 12.29
C LYS A 114 0.28 3.30 13.60
N LYS A 115 -0.15 2.03 13.64
CA LYS A 115 -0.65 1.38 14.86
C LYS A 115 0.48 1.10 15.85
N LYS A 116 1.64 0.62 15.38
CA LYS A 116 2.85 0.39 16.20
C LYS A 116 3.31 1.68 16.87
N LEU A 117 3.29 2.80 16.14
CA LEU A 117 3.67 4.12 16.64
C LEU A 117 2.63 4.69 17.60
N MET A 118 1.32 4.63 17.28
CA MET A 118 0.25 5.12 18.17
C MET A 118 0.09 4.25 19.43
N GLY A 119 0.32 2.94 19.34
CA GLY A 119 0.35 2.04 20.50
C GLY A 119 1.53 2.34 21.44
N PHE A 120 2.64 2.85 20.91
CA PHE A 120 3.77 3.32 21.72
C PHE A 120 3.44 4.59 22.52
N VAL A 121 2.55 5.45 22.01
CA VAL A 121 2.11 6.67 22.72
C VAL A 121 1.16 6.33 23.89
N SER A 122 0.41 5.23 23.83
CA SER A 122 -0.45 4.79 24.95
C SER A 122 0.30 4.12 26.11
N SER A 123 1.53 3.65 25.91
CA SER A 123 2.32 3.02 26.99
C SER A 123 3.10 4.01 27.87
N SER A 124 3.16 5.29 27.52
CA SER A 124 3.90 6.31 28.28
C SER A 124 3.04 7.15 29.24
N HIS A 125 1.73 6.89 29.34
CA HIS A 125 0.89 7.45 30.40
C HIS A 125 0.51 6.37 31.44
N LYS A 126 1.53 5.75 32.07
CA LYS A 126 1.36 5.24 33.44
C LYS A 126 1.60 6.41 34.41
N ILE A 127 0.63 7.32 34.53
CA ILE A 127 0.56 8.24 35.66
C ILE A 127 -0.57 7.77 36.56
N ILE A 128 -0.16 7.11 37.65
CA ILE A 128 -0.78 7.02 38.98
C ILE A 128 -2.28 6.64 38.99
N ARG A 129 -2.54 5.34 39.17
CA ARG A 129 -3.78 4.91 39.82
C ARG A 129 -3.65 5.24 41.31
N PRO A 130 -4.57 6.01 41.94
CA PRO A 130 -4.58 6.10 43.38
C PRO A 130 -4.92 4.72 43.94
N LEU A 131 -3.96 4.19 44.68
CA LEU A 131 -4.10 3.02 45.54
C LEU A 131 -5.05 3.46 46.67
N ASN A 132 -6.23 2.84 46.80
CA ASN A 132 -6.87 2.84 48.11
C ASN A 132 -7.18 1.41 48.53
N HIS A 133 -6.64 1.15 49.71
CA HIS A 133 -6.47 -0.12 50.36
C HIS A 133 -7.75 -0.47 51.14
N HIS A 134 -8.11 -1.74 51.04
CA HIS A 134 -8.48 -2.65 52.15
C HIS A 134 -9.78 -2.46 52.96
N HIS A 135 -10.53 -3.57 52.98
CA HIS A 135 -11.11 -4.26 54.16
C HIS A 135 -12.39 -3.59 54.76
N TYR A 136 -13.49 -4.28 55.11
CA TYR A 136 -13.64 -5.51 55.87
C TYR A 136 -14.90 -6.30 55.49
N GLN A 137 -14.79 -7.63 55.53
CA GLN A 137 -15.91 -8.55 55.77
C GLN A 137 -16.51 -8.28 57.15
N THR A 138 -17.83 -8.41 57.29
CA THR A 138 -18.45 -9.02 58.48
C THR A 138 -19.74 -9.75 58.12
N PRO A 139 -20.16 -10.74 58.93
CA PRO A 139 -21.09 -11.81 58.54
C PRO A 139 -22.49 -11.70 59.17
N ASN A 140 -23.34 -12.65 58.78
CA ASN A 140 -24.46 -13.29 59.48
C ASN A 140 -25.92 -12.79 59.35
N SER A 141 -26.74 -13.75 58.92
CA SER A 141 -28.04 -14.24 59.44
C SER A 141 -29.13 -13.27 59.90
N HIS A 142 -30.30 -13.36 59.27
CA HIS A 142 -31.50 -13.99 59.84
C HIS A 142 -32.50 -14.40 58.75
#